data_AF-A0A351ANQ0-F1
#
_entry.id   AF-A0A351ANQ0-F1
#
_cell.length_a   1.000
_cell.length_b   1.000
_cell.length_c   1.000
_cell.angle_alpha   90.00
_cell.angle_beta   90.00
_cell.angle_gamma   90.00
#
_symmetry.space_group_name_H-M   'P 1'
#
loop_
_entity.id
_entity.type
_entity.pdbx_description
1 polymer ?
#
loop_
_entity_poly.entity_id
_entity_poly.type
_entity_poly.pdbx_seq_one_letter_code
_entity_poly.pdbx_strand_id
1 'polypeptide(L)'
;MFKRILATITVICSLSGSICAQTVKDFKNMIDSLQTLMVGRTGVSAVVKANKVVRRGYSMDFYFTPGMGDFPWRAKDVEWLRKTLVGLMPESCSKYDVGNLFIGKNRLESYAVPQINSDGSPIDNKFRTKDFRNVHPFVTPVGEPDFIKGLAGRNIALWQSHGRYFEEKTDRWEWQRAPMFQTVEDMYTQSYVLPFLIPMLENAGAYVMTPRERDPQTNEVIADNDPAFEEGRGEGVRIEGRYSEAGTWSDAGVGFADAKAAYSLLENPFRMGTARQAECAEHRKDKAAEARWTPDIPERGEYSVYISYKSLPHSSPCAHYTVKHLGGESEFTVNQKMGGGTWIYLGTFEFDKGSDGCVILDNDVPKG
;
A
#
# COMPACT_ATOMS: atom_id res chain seq x y z
N MET A 1 73.13 26.02 15.87
CA MET A 1 73.14 25.86 14.40
C MET A 1 71.80 26.34 13.84
N PHE A 2 71.86 27.30 12.90
CA PHE A 2 70.91 27.64 11.83
C PHE A 2 69.39 27.66 12.15
N LYS A 3 68.83 28.87 12.31
CA LYS A 3 68.07 29.69 11.31
C LYS A 3 66.64 29.20 11.04
N ARG A 4 65.65 30.09 11.28
CA ARG A 4 64.68 30.66 10.30
C ARG A 4 63.53 31.35 11.07
N ILE A 5 63.44 32.68 11.02
CA ILE A 5 62.79 33.54 10.01
C ILE A 5 61.27 33.70 10.26
N LEU A 6 60.94 34.99 10.43
CA LEU A 6 59.67 35.68 10.57
C LEU A 6 58.76 35.51 9.34
N ALA A 7 57.44 35.43 9.54
CA ALA A 7 56.46 35.86 8.55
C ALA A 7 55.14 36.25 9.22
N THR A 8 54.99 37.54 9.46
CA THR A 8 53.74 38.21 9.83
C THR A 8 52.78 38.13 8.63
N ILE A 9 51.69 37.36 8.74
CA ILE A 9 50.61 37.40 7.76
C ILE A 9 49.57 38.39 8.26
N THR A 10 49.59 39.58 7.65
CA THR A 10 48.51 40.56 7.71
C THR A 10 47.27 39.95 7.05
N VAL A 11 46.29 39.55 7.86
CA VAL A 11 44.95 39.20 7.34
C VAL A 11 44.30 40.49 6.86
N ILE A 12 44.29 40.67 5.54
CA ILE A 12 43.44 41.64 4.87
C ILE A 12 42.00 41.17 5.12
N CYS A 13 41.33 41.80 6.09
CA CYS A 13 39.87 41.79 6.18
C CYS A 13 39.33 42.47 4.92
N SER A 14 39.18 41.69 3.86
CA SER A 14 38.30 42.02 2.77
C SER A 14 36.90 42.08 3.36
N LEU A 15 36.37 43.30 3.46
CA LEU A 15 34.96 43.61 3.68
C LEU A 15 34.14 42.88 2.61
N SER A 16 33.81 41.62 2.87
CA SER A 16 32.76 40.92 2.16
C SER A 16 31.47 41.59 2.57
N GLY A 17 30.84 42.25 1.59
CA GLY A 17 29.66 43.07 1.79
C GLY A 17 28.62 42.38 2.66
N SER A 18 28.09 43.14 3.62
CA SER A 18 26.89 42.79 4.37
C SER A 18 25.88 42.14 3.43
N ILE A 19 25.49 40.90 3.73
CA ILE A 19 24.25 40.31 3.20
C ILE A 19 23.14 41.21 3.73
N CYS A 20 22.73 42.19 2.92
CA CYS A 20 21.58 43.02 3.25
C CYS A 20 20.36 42.08 3.25
N ALA A 21 19.97 41.62 4.43
CA ALA A 21 18.70 40.95 4.63
C ALA A 21 17.62 42.01 4.36
N GLN A 22 17.06 42.00 3.15
CA GLN A 22 15.89 42.83 2.85
C GLN A 22 14.74 42.33 3.70
N THR A 23 14.00 43.27 4.28
CA THR A 23 12.93 42.89 5.21
C THR A 23 11.74 42.40 4.41
N VAL A 24 11.06 41.36 4.88
CA VAL A 24 9.82 40.85 4.26
C VAL A 24 8.78 41.97 4.06
N LYS A 25 8.85 43.03 4.87
CA LYS A 25 7.99 44.22 4.75
C LYS A 25 8.06 44.86 3.36
N ASP A 26 9.24 44.87 2.74
CA ASP A 26 9.46 45.46 1.42
C ASP A 26 8.71 44.68 0.32
N PHE A 27 8.33 43.44 0.61
CA PHE A 27 7.62 42.54 -0.28
C PHE A 27 6.14 42.41 0.07
N LYS A 28 5.61 43.19 1.03
CA LYS A 28 4.22 43.05 1.50
C LYS A 28 3.21 43.15 0.37
N ASN A 29 3.26 44.21 -0.43
CA ASN A 29 2.32 44.42 -1.55
C ASN A 29 2.40 43.30 -2.60
N MET A 30 3.61 42.78 -2.83
CA MET A 30 3.85 41.65 -3.73
C MET A 30 3.18 40.38 -3.19
N ILE A 31 3.33 40.10 -1.89
CA ILE A 31 2.70 38.93 -1.23
C ILE A 31 1.18 39.07 -1.19
N ASP A 32 0.64 40.26 -0.90
CA ASP A 32 -0.80 40.54 -0.89
C ASP A 32 -1.41 40.36 -2.30
N SER A 33 -0.68 40.78 -3.34
CA SER A 33 -1.08 40.54 -4.74
C SER A 33 -1.01 39.05 -5.09
N LEU A 34 0.04 38.37 -4.64
CA LEU A 34 0.21 36.94 -4.86
C LEU A 34 -0.91 36.11 -4.22
N GLN A 35 -1.39 36.49 -3.02
CA GLN A 35 -2.55 35.86 -2.37
C GLN A 35 -3.76 35.82 -3.31
N THR A 36 -4.09 36.95 -3.93
CA THR A 36 -5.24 37.06 -4.83
C THR A 36 -5.05 36.20 -6.09
N LEU A 37 -3.85 36.25 -6.69
CA LEU A 37 -3.53 35.49 -7.90
C LEU A 37 -3.52 33.98 -7.65
N MET A 38 -3.01 33.53 -6.51
CA MET A 38 -2.98 32.11 -6.12
C MET A 38 -4.38 31.55 -5.97
N VAL A 39 -5.27 32.25 -5.26
CA VAL A 39 -6.67 31.84 -5.10
C VAL A 39 -7.37 31.79 -6.45
N GLY A 40 -7.22 32.83 -7.27
CA GLY A 40 -7.82 32.88 -8.61
C GLY A 40 -7.32 31.77 -9.56
N ARG A 41 -6.05 31.37 -9.44
CA ARG A 41 -5.46 30.33 -10.29
C ARG A 41 -5.84 28.91 -9.85
N THR A 42 -5.89 28.66 -8.55
CA THR A 42 -6.02 27.30 -8.00
C THR A 42 -7.42 26.96 -7.51
N GLY A 43 -8.26 27.97 -7.24
CA GLY A 43 -9.54 27.79 -6.56
C GLY A 43 -9.43 27.46 -5.06
N VAL A 44 -8.22 27.37 -4.51
CA VAL A 44 -7.97 27.02 -3.10
C VAL A 44 -7.81 28.29 -2.28
N SER A 45 -8.58 28.39 -1.19
CA SER A 45 -8.48 29.49 -0.23
C SER A 45 -7.49 29.16 0.88
N ALA A 46 -6.19 29.20 0.58
CA ALA A 46 -5.11 29.06 1.55
C ALA A 46 -4.33 30.37 1.71
N VAL A 47 -3.64 30.53 2.85
CA VAL A 47 -2.89 31.75 3.19
C VAL A 47 -1.51 31.74 2.54
N VAL A 48 -1.23 32.79 1.77
CA VAL A 48 0.07 33.08 1.16
C VAL A 48 0.81 34.07 2.06
N LYS A 49 1.90 33.61 2.68
CA LYS A 49 2.77 34.45 3.49
C LYS A 49 4.23 34.06 3.31
N ALA A 50 5.10 35.05 3.19
CA ALA A 50 6.54 34.86 3.26
C ALA A 50 7.06 35.15 4.68
N ASN A 51 7.90 34.27 5.21
CA ASN A 51 8.63 34.46 6.47
C ASN A 51 9.95 35.19 6.26
N LYS A 52 10.57 35.00 5.09
CA LYS A 52 11.90 35.54 4.78
C LYS A 52 12.10 35.66 3.28
N VAL A 53 12.82 36.70 2.86
CA VAL A 53 13.42 36.82 1.53
C VAL A 53 14.92 36.99 1.71
N VAL A 54 15.72 36.22 0.97
CA VAL A 54 17.18 36.19 1.11
C VAL A 54 17.83 36.45 -0.23
N ARG A 55 18.68 37.48 -0.29
CA ARG A 55 19.50 37.73 -1.47
C ARG A 55 20.66 36.72 -1.55
N ARG A 56 20.83 36.09 -2.71
CA ARG A 56 21.94 35.22 -3.09
C ARG A 56 22.51 35.69 -4.43
N GLY A 57 23.50 36.58 -4.38
CA GLY A 57 24.08 37.19 -5.59
C GLY A 57 23.05 38.05 -6.34
N TYR A 58 22.72 37.63 -7.57
CA TYR A 58 21.68 38.23 -8.41
C TYR A 58 20.30 37.56 -8.28
N SER A 59 20.13 36.63 -7.34
CA SER A 59 18.87 35.93 -7.10
C SER A 59 18.27 36.22 -5.72
N MET A 60 16.95 36.11 -5.61
CA MET A 60 16.18 36.27 -4.38
C MET A 60 15.49 34.95 -4.03
N ASP A 61 15.87 34.35 -2.90
CA ASP A 61 15.24 33.15 -2.35
C ASP A 61 14.04 33.55 -1.47
N PHE A 62 12.89 32.93 -1.69
CA PHE A 62 11.66 33.19 -0.92
C PHE A 62 11.33 32.00 -0.01
N TYR A 63 11.05 32.30 1.26
CA TYR A 63 10.67 31.31 2.27
C TYR A 63 9.24 31.55 2.70
N PHE A 64 8.31 30.73 2.24
CA PHE A 64 6.90 30.80 2.56
C PHE A 64 6.53 30.00 3.83
N THR A 65 5.41 30.37 4.44
CA THR A 65 4.79 29.62 5.53
C THR A 65 4.23 28.28 5.05
N PRO A 66 3.99 27.31 5.96
CA PRO A 66 3.38 26.02 5.62
C PRO A 66 2.08 26.10 4.82
N GLY A 67 1.25 27.14 5.00
CA GLY A 67 0.01 27.32 4.22
C GLY A 67 0.22 27.42 2.70
N MET A 68 1.45 27.74 2.25
CA MET A 68 1.81 27.65 0.83
C MET A 68 1.76 26.20 0.31
N GLY A 69 1.91 25.21 1.18
CA GLY A 69 1.86 23.78 0.85
C GLY A 69 0.45 23.24 0.63
N ASP A 70 -0.59 23.98 1.03
CA ASP A 70 -1.99 23.58 0.85
C ASP A 70 -2.48 23.78 -0.59
N PHE A 71 -1.73 24.52 -1.40
CA PHE A 71 -2.04 24.70 -2.82
C PHE A 71 -1.65 23.46 -3.64
N PRO A 72 -2.45 23.09 -4.65
CA PRO A 72 -2.21 21.90 -5.47
C PRO A 72 -1.16 22.19 -6.54
N TRP A 73 0.11 22.29 -6.14
CA TRP A 73 1.21 22.63 -7.03
C TRP A 73 1.37 21.60 -8.16
N ARG A 74 1.57 22.09 -9.38
CA ARG A 74 2.10 21.31 -10.51
C ARG A 74 3.38 21.99 -11.01
N ALA A 75 4.21 21.27 -11.77
CA ALA A 75 5.43 21.84 -12.35
C ALA A 75 5.20 23.20 -13.06
N LYS A 76 4.13 23.29 -13.88
CA LYS A 76 3.72 24.53 -14.56
C LYS A 76 3.30 25.67 -13.61
N ASP A 77 2.80 25.34 -12.42
CA ASP A 77 2.39 26.32 -11.42
C ASP A 77 3.59 26.88 -10.65
N VAL A 78 4.62 26.05 -10.45
CA VAL A 78 5.91 26.51 -9.92
C VAL A 78 6.59 27.48 -10.90
N GLU A 79 6.61 27.16 -12.19
CA GLU A 79 7.13 28.06 -13.23
C GLU A 79 6.32 29.37 -13.32
N TRP A 80 4.99 29.28 -13.29
CA TRP A 80 4.12 30.44 -13.27
C TRP A 80 4.38 31.32 -12.05
N LEU A 81 4.55 30.72 -10.86
CA LEU A 81 4.84 31.45 -9.64
C LEU A 81 6.16 32.21 -9.76
N ARG A 82 7.21 31.58 -10.30
CA ARG A 82 8.51 32.23 -10.52
C ARG A 82 8.36 33.46 -11.42
N LYS A 83 7.66 33.33 -12.56
CA LYS A 83 7.40 34.45 -13.47
C LYS A 83 6.55 35.56 -12.83
N THR A 84 5.55 35.17 -12.05
CA THR A 84 4.67 36.09 -11.34
C THR A 84 5.44 36.89 -10.29
N LEU A 85 6.30 36.22 -9.51
CA LEU A 85 7.15 36.88 -8.53
C LEU A 85 8.09 37.90 -9.18
N VAL A 86 8.70 37.59 -10.33
CA VAL A 86 9.51 38.55 -11.11
C VAL A 86 8.69 39.79 -11.47
N GLY A 87 7.48 39.61 -12.00
CA GLY A 87 6.62 40.72 -12.40
C GLY A 87 6.07 41.57 -11.24
N LEU A 88 6.02 41.00 -10.03
CA LEU A 88 5.55 41.69 -8.83
C LEU A 88 6.69 42.19 -7.93
N MET A 89 7.96 41.99 -8.33
CA MET A 89 9.09 42.45 -7.52
C MET A 89 9.03 43.97 -7.30
N PRO A 90 9.33 44.48 -6.10
CA PRO A 90 9.49 45.90 -5.86
C PRO A 90 10.53 46.51 -6.82
N GLU A 91 10.36 47.77 -7.23
CA GLU A 91 11.29 48.43 -8.17
C GLU A 91 12.75 48.36 -7.73
N SER A 92 13.00 48.51 -6.42
CA SER A 92 14.33 48.41 -5.80
C SER A 92 15.02 47.05 -6.02
N CYS A 93 14.23 46.03 -6.38
CA CYS A 93 14.64 44.66 -6.56
C CYS A 93 14.39 44.12 -7.98
N SER A 94 13.94 44.96 -8.92
CA SER A 94 13.63 44.62 -10.32
C SER A 94 14.80 44.02 -11.11
N LYS A 95 16.05 44.26 -10.67
CA LYS A 95 17.27 43.72 -11.27
C LYS A 95 17.66 42.32 -10.83
N TYR A 96 16.92 41.73 -9.89
CA TYR A 96 17.21 40.40 -9.37
C TYR A 96 16.25 39.37 -9.95
N ASP A 97 16.72 38.14 -10.11
CA ASP A 97 15.90 37.00 -10.49
C ASP A 97 15.31 36.30 -9.26
N VAL A 98 14.27 35.50 -9.50
CA VAL A 98 13.70 34.63 -8.46
C VAL A 98 14.56 33.37 -8.34
N GLY A 99 15.21 33.22 -7.19
CA GLY A 99 16.04 32.08 -6.84
C GLY A 99 15.22 30.90 -6.33
N ASN A 100 15.59 30.35 -5.18
CA ASN A 100 14.97 29.18 -4.60
C ASN A 100 13.65 29.54 -3.89
N LEU A 101 12.64 28.70 -4.07
CA LEU A 101 11.36 28.84 -3.37
C LEU A 101 11.27 27.74 -2.31
N PHE A 102 10.92 28.11 -1.08
CA PHE A 102 10.84 27.19 0.05
C PHE A 102 9.48 27.26 0.75
N ILE A 103 9.00 26.10 1.22
CA ILE A 103 7.91 25.97 2.19
C ILE A 103 8.49 25.36 3.45
N GLY A 104 8.65 26.16 4.50
CA GLY A 104 9.42 25.76 5.67
C GLY A 104 10.89 25.47 5.31
N LYS A 105 11.30 24.20 5.40
CA LYS A 105 12.67 23.74 5.06
C LYS A 105 12.77 23.06 3.69
N ASN A 106 11.65 22.79 3.03
CA ASN A 106 11.59 22.01 1.81
C ASN A 106 11.48 22.94 0.59
N ARG A 107 11.98 22.49 -0.56
CA ARG A 107 11.82 23.20 -1.84
C ARG A 107 10.35 23.21 -2.25
N LEU A 108 9.84 24.31 -2.81
CA LEU A 108 8.46 24.36 -3.30
C LEU A 108 8.22 23.32 -4.40
N GLU A 109 9.23 23.05 -5.22
CA GLU A 109 9.23 21.99 -6.25
C GLU A 109 8.89 20.61 -5.67
N SER A 110 9.20 20.36 -4.39
CA SER A 110 8.86 19.10 -3.73
C SER A 110 7.39 18.96 -3.35
N TYR A 111 6.58 20.00 -3.52
CA TYR A 111 5.14 19.93 -3.31
C TYR A 111 4.39 19.80 -4.64
N ALA A 112 5.10 19.90 -5.77
CA ALA A 112 4.49 19.70 -7.08
C ALA A 112 4.09 18.23 -7.24
N VAL A 113 2.79 17.98 -7.41
CA VAL A 113 2.29 16.62 -7.60
C VAL A 113 2.82 16.05 -8.92
N PRO A 114 3.25 14.78 -8.93
CA PRO A 114 3.63 14.07 -10.15
C PRO A 114 2.53 14.18 -11.22
N GLN A 115 2.91 14.54 -12.45
CA GLN A 115 2.00 14.50 -13.60
C GLN A 115 2.05 13.13 -14.27
N ILE A 116 1.07 12.85 -15.15
CA ILE A 116 1.19 11.78 -16.13
C ILE A 116 2.52 12.02 -16.87
N ASN A 117 3.45 11.06 -16.82
CA ASN A 117 4.87 11.12 -17.26
C ASN A 117 5.91 11.64 -16.25
N SER A 118 5.59 11.75 -14.96
CA SER A 118 6.64 11.84 -13.93
C SER A 118 7.54 10.61 -14.01
N ASP A 119 8.84 10.80 -13.77
CA ASP A 119 9.84 9.74 -13.72
C ASP A 119 9.62 8.75 -12.55
N GLY A 120 8.69 9.07 -11.64
CA GLY A 120 8.38 8.28 -10.44
C GLY A 120 9.45 8.39 -9.36
N SER A 121 10.44 9.28 -9.53
CA SER A 121 11.50 9.47 -8.55
C SER A 121 10.92 10.08 -7.28
N PRO A 122 11.12 9.45 -6.11
CA PRO A 122 10.65 10.03 -4.86
C PRO A 122 11.40 11.33 -4.59
N ILE A 123 10.69 12.32 -4.07
CA ILE A 123 11.30 13.52 -3.51
C ILE A 123 12.24 13.11 -2.38
N ASP A 124 13.45 13.66 -2.39
CA ASP A 124 14.39 13.46 -1.29
C ASP A 124 13.85 14.12 -0.01
N ASN A 125 13.66 13.30 1.03
CA ASN A 125 13.13 13.71 2.32
C ASN A 125 13.73 12.82 3.40
N LYS A 126 14.02 13.40 4.57
CA LYS A 126 14.54 12.69 5.75
C LYS A 126 13.62 11.58 6.28
N PHE A 127 12.35 11.57 5.89
CA PHE A 127 11.38 10.53 6.26
C PHE A 127 11.27 9.41 5.22
N ARG A 128 12.12 9.40 4.19
CA ARG A 128 12.15 8.33 3.19
C ARG A 128 12.52 7.01 3.86
N THR A 129 11.71 5.98 3.61
CA THR A 129 11.97 4.63 4.06
C THR A 129 12.80 3.84 3.04
N LYS A 130 13.45 2.77 3.50
CA LYS A 130 14.13 1.82 2.62
C LYS A 130 13.08 1.12 1.75
N ASP A 131 13.45 0.81 0.51
CA ASP A 131 12.61 -0.05 -0.33
C ASP A 131 12.61 -1.49 0.22
N PHE A 132 11.44 -1.96 0.64
CA PHE A 132 11.25 -3.28 1.23
C PHE A 132 10.78 -4.32 0.20
N ARG A 133 11.13 -4.15 -1.09
CA ARG A 133 10.86 -5.19 -2.09
C ARG A 133 11.45 -6.52 -1.62
N ASN A 134 10.60 -7.53 -1.56
CA ASN A 134 10.95 -8.88 -1.14
C ASN A 134 11.46 -9.67 -2.36
N VAL A 135 12.54 -10.42 -2.16
CA VAL A 135 13.08 -11.35 -3.17
C VAL A 135 12.10 -12.49 -3.43
N HIS A 136 11.33 -12.87 -2.41
CA HIS A 136 10.24 -13.83 -2.50
C HIS A 136 8.94 -13.14 -2.04
N PRO A 137 8.20 -12.49 -2.96
CA PRO A 137 6.94 -11.83 -2.63
C PRO A 137 5.96 -12.80 -1.96
N PHE A 138 4.98 -12.25 -1.24
CA PHE A 138 4.10 -13.08 -0.42
C PHE A 138 3.23 -14.02 -1.27
N VAL A 139 2.61 -13.47 -2.31
CA VAL A 139 1.88 -14.20 -3.36
C VAL A 139 2.28 -13.55 -4.69
N THR A 140 2.63 -14.37 -5.67
CA THR A 140 3.02 -13.94 -7.01
C THR A 140 2.20 -14.73 -8.04
N PRO A 141 1.38 -14.07 -8.87
CA PRO A 141 0.75 -14.71 -10.02
C PRO A 141 1.80 -15.23 -11.01
N VAL A 142 1.65 -16.46 -11.48
CA VAL A 142 2.55 -17.06 -12.47
C VAL A 142 2.11 -16.62 -13.87
N GLY A 143 3.08 -16.22 -14.70
CA GLY A 143 2.83 -15.78 -16.08
C GLY A 143 2.44 -14.31 -16.24
N GLU A 144 2.32 -13.56 -15.14
CA GLU A 144 2.10 -12.11 -15.18
C GLU A 144 3.41 -11.30 -15.25
N PRO A 145 3.38 -10.11 -15.87
CA PRO A 145 4.57 -9.26 -15.99
C PRO A 145 4.96 -8.58 -14.67
N ASP A 146 6.26 -8.56 -14.38
CA ASP A 146 6.80 -7.80 -13.25
C ASP A 146 6.85 -6.29 -13.52
N PHE A 147 6.12 -5.52 -12.71
CA PHE A 147 6.13 -4.05 -12.75
C PHE A 147 7.32 -3.47 -11.95
N ILE A 148 8.55 -3.59 -12.47
CA ILE A 148 9.78 -3.17 -11.76
C ILE A 148 9.80 -1.70 -11.33
N LYS A 149 9.12 -0.82 -12.08
CA LYS A 149 8.95 0.61 -11.75
C LYS A 149 7.75 0.87 -10.84
N GLY A 150 6.87 -0.11 -10.68
CA GLY A 150 5.70 -0.08 -9.81
C GLY A 150 6.01 -0.62 -8.41
N LEU A 151 5.03 -1.35 -7.87
CA LEU A 151 4.97 -1.92 -6.54
C LEU A 151 5.29 -3.43 -6.50
N ALA A 152 5.72 -4.04 -7.62
CA ALA A 152 6.16 -5.43 -7.68
C ALA A 152 7.07 -5.82 -6.50
N GLY A 153 6.73 -6.92 -5.82
CA GLY A 153 7.44 -7.45 -4.66
C GLY A 153 7.20 -6.71 -3.35
N ARG A 154 6.23 -5.79 -3.27
CA ARG A 154 5.85 -5.12 -2.02
C ARG A 154 4.57 -5.73 -1.43
N ASN A 155 4.58 -5.92 -0.13
CA ASN A 155 3.41 -6.32 0.65
C ASN A 155 2.86 -5.10 1.38
N ILE A 156 1.58 -4.79 1.20
CA ILE A 156 0.91 -3.64 1.83
C ILE A 156 -0.20 -4.19 2.72
N ALA A 157 -0.12 -3.93 4.01
CA ALA A 157 -1.25 -4.14 4.91
C ALA A 157 -2.09 -2.86 4.94
N LEU A 158 -3.35 -2.95 4.51
CA LEU A 158 -4.25 -1.81 4.31
C LEU A 158 -5.50 -1.96 5.17
N TRP A 159 -5.76 -0.96 6.02
CA TRP A 159 -6.96 -0.89 6.84
C TRP A 159 -7.97 0.05 6.19
N GLN A 160 -9.09 -0.50 5.76
CA GLN A 160 -10.21 0.23 5.16
C GLN A 160 -11.05 1.04 6.17
N SER A 161 -10.42 1.54 7.24
CA SER A 161 -11.06 2.10 8.46
C SER A 161 -12.18 1.18 8.99
N HIS A 162 -13.00 1.70 9.91
CA HIS A 162 -13.95 1.07 10.85
C HIS A 162 -14.79 -0.15 10.39
N GLY A 163 -16.04 -0.29 10.85
CA GLY A 163 -16.85 -1.47 10.58
C GLY A 163 -18.04 -1.60 11.51
N ARG A 164 -18.92 -2.55 11.21
CA ARG A 164 -20.05 -2.86 12.07
C ARG A 164 -19.57 -3.75 13.22
N TYR A 165 -19.88 -3.38 14.45
CA TYR A 165 -19.56 -4.17 15.63
C TYR A 165 -20.80 -4.40 16.48
N PHE A 166 -20.76 -5.43 17.32
CA PHE A 166 -21.82 -5.73 18.26
C PHE A 166 -21.54 -4.99 19.58
N GLU A 167 -22.43 -4.08 19.98
CA GLU A 167 -22.35 -3.37 21.25
C GLU A 167 -23.19 -4.11 22.30
N GLU A 168 -22.51 -4.84 23.18
CA GLU A 168 -23.14 -5.70 24.19
C GLU A 168 -24.13 -4.95 25.09
N LYS A 169 -23.85 -3.69 25.45
CA LYS A 169 -24.74 -2.93 26.35
C LYS A 169 -26.07 -2.55 25.71
N THR A 170 -26.09 -2.47 24.38
CA THR A 170 -27.28 -2.08 23.62
C THR A 170 -27.86 -3.25 22.82
N ASP A 171 -27.27 -4.44 22.96
CA ASP A 171 -27.68 -5.70 22.35
C ASP A 171 -27.98 -5.56 20.83
N ARG A 172 -27.09 -4.84 20.13
CA ARG A 172 -27.28 -4.56 18.70
C ARG A 172 -25.97 -4.39 17.95
N TRP A 173 -26.05 -4.62 16.65
CA TRP A 173 -25.01 -4.27 15.70
C TRP A 173 -25.11 -2.80 15.31
N GLU A 174 -24.05 -2.03 15.58
CA GLU A 174 -23.97 -0.61 15.24
C GLU A 174 -22.66 -0.25 14.52
N TRP A 175 -22.64 0.93 13.91
CA TRP A 175 -21.44 1.50 13.30
C TRP A 175 -20.60 2.22 14.35
N GLN A 176 -19.28 2.22 14.18
CA GLN A 176 -18.39 2.92 15.11
C GLN A 176 -18.54 4.44 15.00
N ARG A 177 -18.91 4.97 13.82
CA ARG A 177 -19.19 6.39 13.62
C ARG A 177 -20.67 6.66 13.45
N ALA A 178 -21.10 7.79 14.00
CA ALA A 178 -22.46 8.27 13.86
C ALA A 178 -22.78 8.56 12.39
N PRO A 179 -23.98 8.22 11.91
CA PRO A 179 -24.44 8.69 10.61
C PRO A 179 -24.45 10.22 10.56
N MET A 180 -23.73 10.82 9.62
CA MET A 180 -23.64 12.27 9.43
C MET A 180 -23.87 12.61 7.96
N PHE A 181 -24.75 13.58 7.67
CA PHE A 181 -25.00 14.06 6.31
C PHE A 181 -25.30 12.94 5.29
N GLN A 182 -26.12 11.94 5.70
CA GLN A 182 -26.44 10.75 4.88
C GLN A 182 -25.24 9.82 4.57
N THR A 183 -24.13 10.00 5.28
CA THR A 183 -22.93 9.14 5.19
C THR A 183 -22.66 8.42 6.50
N VAL A 184 -22.01 7.27 6.41
CA VAL A 184 -21.43 6.55 7.55
C VAL A 184 -19.97 6.33 7.19
N GLU A 185 -19.05 6.89 7.99
CA GLU A 185 -17.60 6.82 7.71
C GLU A 185 -17.13 5.36 7.51
N ASP A 186 -17.64 4.45 8.34
CA ASP A 186 -17.35 3.01 8.31
C ASP A 186 -17.64 2.36 6.95
N MET A 187 -18.69 2.82 6.26
CA MET A 187 -19.05 2.36 4.92
C MET A 187 -18.37 3.20 3.83
N TYR A 188 -18.23 4.51 4.07
CA TYR A 188 -17.67 5.45 3.12
C TYR A 188 -16.23 5.08 2.76
N THR A 189 -15.37 4.81 3.74
CA THR A 189 -13.98 4.43 3.47
C THR A 189 -13.90 3.12 2.68
N GLN A 190 -14.71 2.13 3.05
CA GLN A 190 -14.76 0.84 2.37
C GLN A 190 -15.21 0.97 0.91
N SER A 191 -16.14 1.89 0.62
CA SER A 191 -16.74 2.08 -0.71
C SER A 191 -15.75 2.49 -1.79
N TYR A 192 -14.59 3.04 -1.43
CA TYR A 192 -13.52 3.34 -2.39
C TYR A 192 -12.22 2.58 -2.14
N VAL A 193 -11.98 2.10 -0.92
CA VAL A 193 -10.78 1.29 -0.65
C VAL A 193 -10.87 -0.05 -1.36
N LEU A 194 -11.99 -0.77 -1.25
CA LEU A 194 -12.12 -2.11 -1.83
C LEU A 194 -12.20 -2.10 -3.37
N PRO A 195 -13.10 -1.33 -4.02
CA PRO A 195 -13.23 -1.41 -5.48
C PRO A 195 -12.23 -0.57 -6.27
N PHE A 196 -11.49 0.35 -5.64
CA PHE A 196 -10.55 1.23 -6.34
C PHE A 196 -9.13 1.17 -5.80
N LEU A 197 -8.90 1.51 -4.52
CA LEU A 197 -7.54 1.63 -4.01
C LEU A 197 -6.78 0.30 -4.01
N ILE A 198 -7.40 -0.78 -3.52
CA ILE A 198 -6.79 -2.11 -3.50
C ILE A 198 -6.45 -2.57 -4.93
N PRO A 199 -7.41 -2.58 -5.90
CA PRO A 199 -7.10 -2.92 -7.29
C PRO A 199 -6.01 -2.04 -7.90
N MET A 200 -5.97 -0.74 -7.60
CA MET A 200 -4.90 0.15 -8.10
C MET A 200 -3.52 -0.24 -7.57
N LEU A 201 -3.41 -0.68 -6.31
CA LEU A 201 -2.17 -1.14 -5.71
C LEU A 201 -1.76 -2.51 -6.25
N GLU A 202 -2.71 -3.44 -6.36
CA GLU A 202 -2.50 -4.79 -6.90
C GLU A 202 -2.10 -4.74 -8.38
N ASN A 203 -2.79 -3.93 -9.20
CA ASN A 203 -2.43 -3.69 -10.61
C ASN A 203 -1.09 -2.96 -10.78
N ALA A 204 -0.58 -2.30 -9.74
CA ALA A 204 0.77 -1.77 -9.73
C ALA A 204 1.83 -2.80 -9.31
N GLY A 205 1.43 -4.02 -8.92
CA GLY A 205 2.27 -5.16 -8.54
C GLY A 205 2.39 -5.40 -7.03
N ALA A 206 1.66 -4.69 -6.18
CA ALA A 206 1.69 -4.97 -4.74
C ALA A 206 0.81 -6.18 -4.40
N TYR A 207 1.19 -6.92 -3.36
CA TYR A 207 0.24 -7.78 -2.65
C TYR A 207 -0.42 -6.98 -1.52
N VAL A 208 -1.75 -6.96 -1.45
CA VAL A 208 -2.49 -6.21 -0.43
C VAL A 208 -3.22 -7.13 0.54
N MET A 209 -2.92 -7.00 1.83
CA MET A 209 -3.59 -7.69 2.92
C MET A 209 -4.57 -6.75 3.63
N THR A 210 -5.77 -7.23 3.90
CA THR A 210 -6.80 -6.50 4.66
C THR A 210 -7.14 -7.21 5.96
N PRO A 211 -7.46 -6.47 7.04
CA PRO A 211 -7.89 -7.04 8.33
C PRO A 211 -9.36 -7.49 8.34
N ARG A 212 -10.16 -7.09 7.35
CA ARG A 212 -11.56 -7.48 7.18
C ARG A 212 -11.72 -8.11 5.80
N GLU A 213 -12.71 -9.01 5.69
CA GLU A 213 -13.13 -9.60 4.43
C GLU A 213 -13.41 -8.50 3.39
N ARG A 214 -12.95 -8.75 2.16
CA ARG A 214 -13.07 -7.84 1.02
C ARG A 214 -14.14 -8.30 0.02
N ASP A 215 -14.54 -9.56 0.08
CA ASP A 215 -15.55 -10.14 -0.78
C ASP A 215 -16.98 -9.77 -0.31
N PRO A 216 -17.81 -9.16 -1.18
CA PRO A 216 -19.24 -8.99 -0.90
C PRO A 216 -20.07 -10.27 -1.12
N GLN A 217 -19.50 -11.34 -1.67
CA GLN A 217 -20.15 -12.64 -1.84
C GLN A 217 -20.58 -13.22 -0.48
N THR A 218 -21.87 -13.55 -0.35
CA THR A 218 -22.43 -14.04 0.93
C THR A 218 -22.32 -15.55 1.08
N ASN A 219 -22.07 -16.27 0.00
CA ASN A 219 -21.84 -17.71 0.04
C ASN A 219 -20.38 -17.99 0.41
N GLU A 220 -20.17 -18.68 1.52
CA GLU A 220 -18.84 -19.09 2.00
C GLU A 220 -18.74 -20.63 1.93
N VAL A 221 -17.63 -21.14 1.41
CA VAL A 221 -17.33 -22.58 1.37
C VAL A 221 -15.96 -22.81 1.99
N ILE A 222 -15.86 -23.70 2.99
CA ILE A 222 -14.59 -24.13 3.57
C ILE A 222 -14.36 -25.59 3.22
N ALA A 223 -13.32 -25.84 2.43
CA ALA A 223 -12.75 -27.16 2.25
C ALA A 223 -11.52 -27.28 3.14
N ASP A 224 -11.43 -28.35 3.93
CA ASP A 224 -10.32 -28.57 4.86
C ASP A 224 -10.01 -30.07 4.99
N ASN A 225 -8.78 -30.40 5.41
CA ASN A 225 -8.38 -31.80 5.59
C ASN A 225 -8.95 -32.42 6.87
N ASP A 226 -9.29 -31.59 7.86
CA ASP A 226 -10.00 -32.03 9.05
C ASP A 226 -11.52 -31.98 8.82
N PRO A 227 -12.29 -32.88 9.44
CA PRO A 227 -13.75 -32.84 9.35
C PRO A 227 -14.30 -31.51 9.87
N ALA A 228 -15.29 -30.98 9.17
CA ALA A 228 -15.98 -29.79 9.59
C ALA A 228 -16.99 -30.09 10.72
N PHE A 229 -17.46 -29.06 11.42
CA PHE A 229 -18.46 -29.22 12.48
C PHE A 229 -19.77 -29.84 11.95
N GLU A 230 -20.40 -30.67 12.77
CA GLU A 230 -21.61 -31.44 12.41
C GLU A 230 -22.93 -30.72 12.73
N GLU A 231 -22.89 -29.60 13.48
CA GLU A 231 -24.08 -28.81 13.78
C GLU A 231 -24.79 -28.36 12.50
N GLY A 232 -26.12 -28.23 12.56
CA GLY A 232 -26.93 -27.87 11.38
C GLY A 232 -26.46 -26.57 10.73
N ARG A 233 -26.11 -26.63 9.44
CA ARG A 233 -25.69 -25.49 8.64
C ARG A 233 -26.91 -24.76 8.08
N GLY A 234 -27.32 -23.68 8.75
CA GLY A 234 -28.41 -22.80 8.32
C GLY A 234 -27.97 -21.76 7.29
N GLU A 235 -28.89 -20.87 6.93
CA GLU A 235 -28.60 -19.72 6.06
C GLU A 235 -27.49 -18.83 6.67
N GLY A 236 -26.53 -18.40 5.84
CA GLY A 236 -25.39 -17.59 6.27
C GLY A 236 -24.30 -18.36 7.03
N VAL A 237 -24.46 -19.67 7.23
CA VAL A 237 -23.41 -20.54 7.75
C VAL A 237 -22.64 -21.12 6.55
N ARG A 238 -21.31 -21.09 6.63
CA ARG A 238 -20.43 -21.64 5.60
C ARG A 238 -20.70 -23.10 5.27
N ILE A 239 -20.55 -23.42 3.99
CA ILE A 239 -20.77 -24.74 3.39
C ILE A 239 -19.49 -25.57 3.51
N GLU A 240 -19.64 -26.87 3.77
CA GLU A 240 -18.52 -27.82 3.77
C GLU A 240 -18.10 -28.14 2.33
N GLY A 241 -16.82 -27.95 2.03
CA GLY A 241 -16.17 -28.42 0.82
C GLY A 241 -15.46 -29.75 1.04
N ARG A 242 -14.82 -30.27 -0.01
CA ARG A 242 -14.12 -31.56 0.03
C ARG A 242 -12.62 -31.39 -0.07
N TYR A 243 -11.89 -32.27 0.61
CA TYR A 243 -10.43 -32.36 0.54
C TYR A 243 -9.98 -33.73 0.06
N SER A 244 -8.87 -33.78 -0.68
CA SER A 244 -8.22 -35.02 -1.08
C SER A 244 -6.72 -34.82 -1.29
N GLU A 245 -5.94 -35.88 -1.06
CA GLU A 245 -4.49 -35.91 -1.28
C GLU A 245 -4.11 -37.06 -2.22
N ALA A 246 -3.07 -36.84 -3.02
CA ALA A 246 -2.36 -37.86 -3.76
C ALA A 246 -0.85 -37.75 -3.51
N GLY A 247 -0.12 -38.87 -3.66
CA GLY A 247 1.31 -38.93 -3.36
C GLY A 247 1.62 -39.04 -1.87
N THR A 248 2.81 -38.60 -1.46
CA THR A 248 3.30 -38.75 -0.09
C THR A 248 3.11 -37.46 0.69
N TRP A 249 2.22 -37.49 1.68
CA TRP A 249 1.97 -36.41 2.64
C TRP A 249 2.20 -36.90 4.07
N SER A 250 2.62 -35.98 4.93
CA SER A 250 2.87 -36.23 6.35
C SER A 250 2.20 -35.16 7.22
N ASP A 251 2.02 -35.50 8.50
CA ASP A 251 1.53 -34.55 9.50
C ASP A 251 2.53 -33.41 9.72
N ALA A 252 2.01 -32.19 9.86
CA ALA A 252 2.74 -30.96 10.17
C ALA A 252 2.29 -30.34 11.51
N GLY A 253 1.66 -31.15 12.37
CA GLY A 253 1.09 -30.78 13.66
C GLY A 253 -0.13 -29.86 13.54
N VAL A 254 -0.32 -29.01 14.55
CA VAL A 254 -1.50 -28.13 14.66
C VAL A 254 -1.70 -27.23 13.45
N GLY A 255 -2.94 -27.16 12.94
CA GLY A 255 -3.40 -26.32 11.83
C GLY A 255 -4.82 -25.79 12.03
N PHE A 256 -5.44 -25.38 10.92
CA PHE A 256 -6.83 -24.90 10.88
C PHE A 256 -7.81 -26.08 10.99
N ALA A 257 -9.00 -25.82 11.55
CA ALA A 257 -10.17 -26.68 11.36
C ALA A 257 -11.43 -25.83 11.39
N ASP A 258 -12.42 -26.23 10.58
CA ASP A 258 -13.79 -25.72 10.65
C ASP A 258 -14.55 -26.33 11.84
N ALA A 259 -14.08 -26.08 13.07
CA ALA A 259 -14.49 -26.85 14.24
C ALA A 259 -15.82 -26.45 14.89
N LYS A 260 -16.34 -25.23 14.65
CA LYS A 260 -17.56 -24.72 15.32
C LYS A 260 -18.34 -23.73 14.47
N ALA A 261 -19.67 -23.82 14.42
CA ALA A 261 -20.51 -22.87 13.68
C ALA A 261 -20.19 -21.39 13.97
N ALA A 262 -19.95 -21.04 15.24
CA ALA A 262 -19.48 -19.73 15.66
C ALA A 262 -18.30 -19.85 16.65
N TYR A 263 -17.35 -18.93 16.54
CA TYR A 263 -16.19 -18.85 17.43
C TYR A 263 -16.32 -17.69 18.41
N SER A 264 -15.97 -17.93 19.67
CA SER A 264 -15.83 -16.90 20.70
C SER A 264 -14.44 -16.26 20.67
N LEU A 265 -14.27 -15.12 21.36
CA LEU A 265 -13.07 -14.28 21.24
C LEU A 265 -11.75 -15.00 21.63
N LEU A 266 -11.80 -16.01 22.49
CA LEU A 266 -10.61 -16.77 22.93
C LEU A 266 -10.30 -17.97 22.03
N GLU A 267 -11.18 -18.27 21.09
CA GLU A 267 -11.07 -19.42 20.21
C GLU A 267 -10.34 -19.07 18.93
N ASN A 268 -9.32 -19.86 18.61
CA ASN A 268 -8.53 -19.67 17.40
C ASN A 268 -8.65 -20.92 16.52
N PRO A 269 -9.44 -20.88 15.42
CA PRO A 269 -9.62 -22.04 14.55
C PRO A 269 -8.32 -22.51 13.90
N PHE A 270 -7.33 -21.62 13.71
CA PHE A 270 -5.98 -21.97 13.22
C PHE A 270 -5.14 -22.78 14.23
N ARG A 271 -5.74 -23.19 15.35
CA ARG A 271 -5.14 -24.08 16.35
C ARG A 271 -6.04 -25.26 16.72
N MET A 272 -7.10 -25.51 15.96
CA MET A 272 -8.12 -26.52 16.29
C MET A 272 -8.03 -27.79 15.44
N GLY A 273 -7.28 -27.77 14.33
CA GLY A 273 -7.10 -28.92 13.46
C GLY A 273 -5.64 -29.31 13.29
N THR A 274 -5.36 -29.89 12.14
CA THR A 274 -4.07 -30.41 11.73
C THR A 274 -3.58 -29.71 10.46
N ALA A 275 -2.30 -29.83 10.19
CA ALA A 275 -1.67 -29.32 8.98
C ALA A 275 -0.98 -30.48 8.27
N ARG A 276 -0.90 -30.38 6.95
CA ARG A 276 -0.30 -31.39 6.09
C ARG A 276 0.95 -30.82 5.41
N GLN A 277 1.96 -31.63 5.18
CA GLN A 277 3.17 -31.25 4.46
C GLN A 277 3.67 -32.37 3.54
N ALA A 278 4.29 -31.96 2.43
CA ALA A 278 5.00 -32.83 1.50
C ALA A 278 6.41 -32.27 1.26
N GLU A 279 7.37 -33.16 0.98
CA GLU A 279 8.71 -32.74 0.57
C GLU A 279 8.66 -32.11 -0.82
N CYS A 280 9.35 -30.99 -1.00
CA CYS A 280 9.50 -30.37 -2.32
C CYS A 280 10.27 -31.31 -3.25
N ALA A 281 9.74 -31.54 -4.44
CA ALA A 281 10.34 -32.41 -5.44
C ALA A 281 11.00 -31.58 -6.54
N GLU A 282 12.30 -31.77 -6.72
CA GLU A 282 13.00 -31.28 -7.92
C GLU A 282 12.70 -32.25 -9.08
N HIS A 283 12.06 -31.72 -10.13
CA HIS A 283 11.65 -32.42 -11.35
C HIS A 283 10.42 -33.34 -11.17
N ARG A 284 9.33 -33.02 -11.90
CA ARG A 284 8.18 -33.92 -12.13
C ARG A 284 8.62 -35.31 -12.57
N LYS A 285 8.77 -36.22 -11.60
CA LYS A 285 8.62 -37.66 -11.85
C LYS A 285 7.20 -38.05 -11.50
N ASP A 286 6.78 -39.19 -12.03
CA ASP A 286 5.39 -39.64 -12.21
C ASP A 286 4.52 -39.83 -10.94
N LYS A 287 4.92 -39.25 -9.79
CA LYS A 287 4.15 -39.18 -8.54
C LYS A 287 4.40 -37.87 -7.79
N ALA A 288 3.99 -36.74 -8.36
CA ALA A 288 3.91 -35.48 -7.62
C ALA A 288 2.92 -35.63 -6.45
N ALA A 289 3.26 -35.07 -5.29
CA ALA A 289 2.34 -34.96 -4.18
C ALA A 289 1.40 -33.79 -4.47
N GLU A 290 0.09 -34.05 -4.39
CA GLU A 290 -0.96 -33.07 -4.69
C GLU A 290 -1.95 -33.07 -3.52
N ALA A 291 -2.36 -31.87 -3.09
CA ALA A 291 -3.50 -31.66 -2.21
C ALA A 291 -4.54 -30.83 -2.97
N ARG A 292 -5.81 -31.21 -2.85
CA ARG A 292 -6.91 -30.63 -3.61
C ARG A 292 -8.06 -30.28 -2.69
N TRP A 293 -8.49 -29.03 -2.77
CA TRP A 293 -9.67 -28.47 -2.11
C TRP A 293 -10.74 -28.20 -3.15
N THR A 294 -11.88 -28.87 -3.03
CA THR A 294 -12.99 -28.82 -3.99
C THR A 294 -14.23 -28.24 -3.31
N PRO A 295 -14.54 -26.95 -3.50
CA PRO A 295 -15.77 -26.37 -3.00
C PRO A 295 -17.00 -26.96 -3.72
N ASP A 296 -18.13 -27.01 -3.03
CA ASP A 296 -19.45 -27.20 -3.65
C ASP A 296 -20.14 -25.84 -3.74
N ILE A 297 -19.99 -25.18 -4.88
CA ILE A 297 -20.44 -23.82 -5.11
C ILE A 297 -21.97 -23.80 -5.24
N PRO A 298 -22.70 -23.08 -4.36
CA PRO A 298 -24.16 -23.14 -4.34
C PRO A 298 -24.81 -22.39 -5.53
N GLU A 299 -24.15 -21.35 -6.02
CA GLU A 299 -24.62 -20.47 -7.09
C GLU A 299 -23.43 -19.94 -7.90
N ARG A 300 -23.61 -19.78 -9.21
CA ARG A 300 -22.59 -19.14 -10.05
C ARG A 300 -22.33 -17.70 -9.60
N GLY A 301 -21.07 -17.31 -9.55
CA GLY A 301 -20.68 -15.94 -9.24
C GLY A 301 -19.18 -15.77 -9.05
N GLU A 302 -18.79 -14.54 -8.72
CA GLU A 302 -17.42 -14.23 -8.28
C GLU A 302 -17.24 -14.66 -6.82
N TYR A 303 -16.14 -15.37 -6.55
CA TYR A 303 -15.72 -15.81 -5.23
C TYR A 303 -14.25 -15.49 -5.02
N SER A 304 -13.95 -14.89 -3.87
CA SER A 304 -12.59 -14.67 -3.39
C SER A 304 -12.04 -15.97 -2.83
N VAL A 305 -10.91 -16.39 -3.38
CA VAL A 305 -10.23 -17.61 -2.99
C VAL A 305 -9.15 -17.27 -1.99
N TYR A 306 -9.28 -17.85 -0.80
CA TYR A 306 -8.29 -17.80 0.26
C TYR A 306 -7.70 -19.19 0.50
N ILE A 307 -6.42 -19.22 0.85
CA ILE A 307 -5.73 -20.42 1.34
C ILE A 307 -5.26 -20.18 2.78
N SER A 308 -5.10 -21.26 3.54
CA SER A 308 -4.41 -21.22 4.82
C SER A 308 -3.38 -22.32 4.92
N TYR A 309 -2.32 -22.05 5.67
CA TYR A 309 -1.24 -23.00 5.92
C TYR A 309 -0.53 -22.64 7.22
N LYS A 310 0.38 -23.51 7.62
CA LYS A 310 1.30 -23.29 8.74
C LYS A 310 2.70 -22.99 8.22
N SER A 311 3.31 -21.91 8.69
CA SER A 311 4.71 -21.62 8.42
C SER A 311 5.60 -22.48 9.33
N LEU A 312 6.48 -23.27 8.73
CA LEU A 312 7.49 -24.10 9.38
C LEU A 312 8.90 -23.59 9.05
N PRO A 313 9.94 -23.95 9.84
CA PRO A 313 11.32 -23.55 9.56
C PRO A 313 11.82 -23.88 8.16
N HIS A 314 11.31 -24.97 7.56
CA HIS A 314 11.69 -25.46 6.23
C HIS A 314 10.58 -25.28 5.17
N SER A 315 9.58 -24.42 5.41
CA SER A 315 8.56 -24.11 4.41
C SER A 315 9.16 -23.54 3.13
N SER A 316 8.54 -23.86 2.00
CA SER A 316 8.94 -23.33 0.69
C SER A 316 8.63 -21.83 0.60
N PRO A 317 9.54 -20.99 0.08
CA PRO A 317 9.22 -19.61 -0.29
C PRO A 317 8.47 -19.53 -1.63
N CYS A 318 8.25 -20.66 -2.30
CA CYS A 318 7.68 -20.74 -3.64
C CYS A 318 6.72 -21.94 -3.80
N ALA A 319 5.81 -22.14 -2.83
CA ALA A 319 4.78 -23.16 -2.94
C ALA A 319 3.85 -22.87 -4.12
N HIS A 320 3.62 -23.85 -5.00
CA HIS A 320 2.83 -23.68 -6.22
C HIS A 320 1.36 -24.01 -6.00
N TYR A 321 0.48 -23.06 -6.31
CA TYR A 321 -0.96 -23.21 -6.20
C TYR A 321 -1.63 -23.00 -7.55
N THR A 322 -2.60 -23.83 -7.89
CA THR A 322 -3.46 -23.65 -9.07
C THR A 322 -4.91 -23.52 -8.64
N VAL A 323 -5.56 -22.43 -9.05
CA VAL A 323 -7.00 -22.23 -8.90
C VAL A 323 -7.66 -22.56 -10.23
N LYS A 324 -8.51 -23.58 -10.25
CA LYS A 324 -9.40 -23.88 -11.39
C LYS A 324 -10.73 -23.19 -11.18
N HIS A 325 -11.12 -22.37 -12.13
CA HIS A 325 -12.33 -21.55 -12.10
C HIS A 325 -12.96 -21.52 -13.49
N LEU A 326 -14.11 -20.85 -13.66
CA LEU A 326 -14.87 -20.85 -14.92
C LEU A 326 -14.07 -20.27 -16.10
N GLY A 327 -13.13 -19.36 -15.81
CA GLY A 327 -12.23 -18.74 -16.78
C GLY A 327 -11.00 -19.57 -17.18
N GLY A 328 -10.79 -20.75 -16.58
CA GLY A 328 -9.62 -21.60 -16.82
C GLY A 328 -8.83 -21.86 -15.53
N GLU A 329 -7.51 -21.73 -15.63
CA GLU A 329 -6.58 -21.98 -14.51
C GLU A 329 -5.75 -20.72 -14.25
N SER A 330 -5.67 -20.33 -12.97
CA SER A 330 -4.77 -19.28 -12.49
C SER A 330 -3.74 -19.89 -11.54
N GLU A 331 -2.47 -19.65 -11.80
CA GLU A 331 -1.34 -20.24 -11.06
C GLU A 331 -0.64 -19.18 -10.19
N PHE A 332 -0.20 -19.58 -9.01
CA PHE A 332 0.41 -18.71 -8.01
C PHE A 332 1.62 -19.37 -7.36
N THR A 333 2.62 -18.57 -7.06
CA THR A 333 3.72 -18.93 -6.18
C THR A 333 3.55 -18.22 -4.84
N VAL A 334 3.51 -18.96 -3.74
CA VAL A 334 3.23 -18.44 -2.39
C VAL A 334 4.42 -18.67 -1.45
N ASN A 335 4.81 -17.62 -0.73
CA ASN A 335 5.87 -17.68 0.26
C ASN A 335 5.35 -18.18 1.61
N GLN A 336 5.35 -19.50 1.81
CA GLN A 336 4.87 -20.12 3.04
C GLN A 336 5.80 -19.94 4.26
N LYS A 337 6.96 -19.29 4.11
CA LYS A 337 7.81 -18.90 5.27
C LYS A 337 7.21 -17.76 6.09
N MET A 338 6.14 -17.13 5.60
CA MET A 338 5.40 -16.08 6.27
C MET A 338 3.90 -16.30 6.10
N GLY A 339 3.08 -15.61 6.91
CA GLY A 339 1.62 -15.67 6.77
C GLY A 339 0.94 -16.91 7.32
N GLY A 340 1.66 -17.82 7.98
CA GLY A 340 1.05 -19.02 8.56
C GLY A 340 0.03 -18.70 9.66
N GLY A 341 -1.04 -19.48 9.72
CA GLY A 341 -2.10 -19.36 10.74
C GLY A 341 -3.09 -18.22 10.49
N THR A 342 -3.31 -17.86 9.23
CA THR A 342 -4.36 -16.92 8.81
C THR A 342 -4.82 -17.24 7.38
N TRP A 343 -5.78 -16.48 6.86
CA TRP A 343 -6.27 -16.57 5.48
C TRP A 343 -5.44 -15.69 4.54
N ILE A 344 -4.93 -16.27 3.45
CA ILE A 344 -4.12 -15.61 2.43
C ILE A 344 -4.91 -15.58 1.13
N TYR A 345 -5.17 -14.38 0.62
CA TYR A 345 -5.92 -14.18 -0.60
C TYR A 345 -5.09 -14.53 -1.84
N LEU A 346 -5.67 -15.27 -2.78
CA LEU A 346 -5.05 -15.54 -4.07
C LEU A 346 -5.64 -14.70 -5.21
N GLY A 347 -6.96 -14.51 -5.19
CA GLY A 347 -7.68 -13.88 -6.29
C GLY A 347 -9.18 -13.96 -6.09
N THR A 348 -9.93 -13.24 -6.91
CA THR A 348 -11.37 -13.36 -7.04
C THR A 348 -11.62 -13.90 -8.44
N PHE A 349 -12.41 -14.97 -8.52
CA PHE A 349 -12.66 -15.68 -9.77
C PHE A 349 -14.13 -16.06 -9.90
N GLU A 350 -14.61 -16.09 -11.13
CA GLU A 350 -15.93 -16.64 -11.43
C GLU A 350 -15.92 -18.17 -11.32
N PHE A 351 -16.86 -18.72 -10.54
CA PHE A 351 -17.14 -20.15 -10.46
C PHE A 351 -18.55 -20.43 -10.97
N ASP A 352 -18.74 -21.57 -11.64
CA ASP A 352 -20.08 -22.09 -11.90
C ASP A 352 -20.62 -22.84 -10.67
N LYS A 353 -21.93 -23.03 -10.62
CA LYS A 353 -22.57 -23.85 -9.60
C LYS A 353 -22.06 -25.29 -9.66
N GLY A 354 -21.80 -25.88 -8.50
CA GLY A 354 -21.33 -27.26 -8.34
C GLY A 354 -19.84 -27.32 -8.00
N SER A 355 -19.16 -28.38 -8.43
CA SER A 355 -17.84 -28.72 -7.90
C SER A 355 -16.76 -28.91 -8.96
N ASP A 356 -16.89 -28.21 -10.08
CA ASP A 356 -15.90 -28.23 -11.16
C ASP A 356 -14.68 -27.34 -10.83
N GLY A 357 -14.89 -26.32 -9.98
CA GLY A 357 -13.82 -25.48 -9.45
C GLY A 357 -13.05 -26.15 -8.32
N CYS A 358 -11.76 -25.84 -8.20
CA CYS A 358 -10.93 -26.35 -7.11
C CYS A 358 -9.65 -25.52 -6.93
N VAL A 359 -9.03 -25.64 -5.75
CA VAL A 359 -7.66 -25.20 -5.48
C VAL A 359 -6.78 -26.43 -5.35
N ILE A 360 -5.60 -26.37 -5.95
CA ILE A 360 -4.60 -27.44 -5.94
C ILE A 360 -3.29 -26.88 -5.41
N LEU A 361 -2.63 -27.61 -4.52
CA LEU A 361 -1.25 -27.41 -4.11
C LEU A 361 -0.45 -28.63 -4.56
N ASP A 362 0.64 -28.40 -5.27
CA ASP A 362 1.60 -29.45 -5.61
C ASP A 362 2.96 -29.19 -4.98
N ASN A 363 3.78 -30.23 -4.95
CA ASN A 363 5.12 -30.19 -4.38
C ASN A 363 6.23 -29.93 -5.41
N ASP A 364 5.90 -29.53 -6.65
CA ASP A 364 6.91 -29.19 -7.65
C ASP A 364 7.55 -27.85 -7.27
N VAL A 365 8.85 -27.73 -7.55
CA VAL A 365 9.57 -26.48 -7.36
C VAL A 365 9.48 -25.68 -8.66
N PRO A 366 8.85 -24.48 -8.67
CA PRO A 366 8.81 -23.65 -9.87
C PRO A 366 10.22 -23.40 -10.42
N LYS A 367 10.37 -23.40 -11.75
CA LYS A 367 11.67 -23.11 -12.38
C LYS A 367 12.07 -21.65 -12.14
N GLY A 368 13.24 -21.42 -11.54
CA GLY A 368 13.81 -20.10 -11.28
C GLY A 368 14.44 -20.04 -9.90
#